data_AF-A0A966QD98-F1
#
_entry.id   AF-A0A966QD98-F1
#
_cell.length_a   1.000
_cell.length_b   1.000
_cell.length_c   1.000
_cell.angle_alpha   90.00
_cell.angle_beta   90.00
_cell.angle_gamma   90.00
#
_symmetry.space_group_name_H-M   'P 1'
#
loop_
_entity.id
_entity.type
_entity.pdbx_description
1 polymer ?
#
loop_
_entity_poly.entity_id
_entity_poly.type
_entity_poly.pdbx_seq_one_letter_code
_entity_poly.pdbx_strand_id
1 'polypeptide(L)'
;MNSYVTGQWNNCGVTDVSGGLLQAGSLLLGNGGKDGKINISGGNVVADYLSINVGGGALMNIGTNGSFIAAASNLGNINYWINNNAIRAENGAAGWAINVDTASQAGKVVLTAVNVASVPEPSTFLTLGTGLVLLCATRSLRRKS
;
A
#
# COMPACT_ATOMS: atom_id res chain seq x y z
N MET A 1 -15.15 -5.21 20.95
CA MET A 1 -14.64 -4.12 20.08
C MET A 1 -15.70 -3.84 19.02
N ASN A 2 -16.03 -2.58 18.76
CA ASN A 2 -17.19 -2.22 17.93
C ASN A 2 -16.85 -2.27 16.44
N SER A 3 -17.81 -2.66 15.60
CA SER A 3 -17.69 -2.60 14.15
C SER A 3 -17.99 -1.19 13.65
N TYR A 4 -17.17 -0.67 12.73
CA TYR A 4 -17.49 0.48 11.91
C TYR A 4 -18.06 -0.02 10.58
N VAL A 5 -19.28 0.41 10.24
CA VAL A 5 -20.05 -0.11 9.12
C VAL A 5 -20.47 1.02 8.20
N THR A 6 -20.16 0.91 6.91
CA THR A 6 -20.66 1.81 5.86
C THR A 6 -21.56 1.05 4.88
N GLY A 7 -22.40 1.79 4.15
CA GLY A 7 -23.31 1.20 3.17
C GLY A 7 -24.52 0.51 3.78
N GLN A 8 -24.99 0.91 4.96
CA GLN A 8 -26.24 0.39 5.52
C GLN A 8 -27.44 1.22 5.02
N TRP A 9 -28.67 0.70 5.09
CA TRP A 9 -29.89 1.50 4.86
C TRP A 9 -29.80 2.84 5.62
N ASN A 10 -29.96 3.95 4.89
CA ASN A 10 -29.81 5.34 5.35
C ASN A 10 -28.38 5.83 5.68
N ASN A 11 -27.34 5.01 5.45
CA ASN A 11 -25.93 5.38 5.58
C ASN A 11 -25.08 4.84 4.42
N CYS A 12 -25.39 5.30 3.20
CA CYS A 12 -24.66 4.96 1.97
C CYS A 12 -23.58 6.01 1.60
N GLY A 13 -23.22 6.87 2.56
CA GLY A 13 -22.34 8.01 2.33
C GLY A 13 -20.86 7.64 2.27
N VAL A 14 -20.07 8.63 1.87
CA VAL A 14 -18.62 8.59 1.98
C VAL A 14 -18.23 8.96 3.41
N THR A 15 -17.34 8.18 4.00
CA THR A 15 -16.66 8.53 5.26
C THR A 15 -15.30 9.12 4.93
N ASP A 16 -15.06 10.37 5.31
CA ASP A 16 -13.75 11.01 5.13
C ASP A 16 -12.98 11.06 6.46
N VAL A 17 -11.75 10.55 6.45
CA VAL A 17 -10.81 10.58 7.58
C VAL A 17 -9.63 11.47 7.18
N SER A 18 -9.78 12.77 7.41
CA SER A 18 -8.80 13.79 7.00
C SER A 18 -7.76 14.16 8.07
N GLY A 19 -7.85 13.52 9.24
CA GLY A 19 -6.98 13.74 10.40
C GLY A 19 -7.39 12.86 11.59
N GLY A 20 -6.52 12.74 12.58
CA GLY A 20 -6.81 11.99 13.81
C GLY A 20 -6.82 10.46 13.63
N LEU A 21 -7.58 9.78 14.49
CA LEU A 21 -7.65 8.31 14.57
C LEU A 21 -9.10 7.82 14.57
N LEU A 22 -9.45 6.98 13.61
CA LEU A 22 -10.64 6.15 13.64
C LEU A 22 -10.23 4.73 14.03
N GLN A 23 -10.63 4.27 15.22
CA GLN A 23 -10.33 2.92 15.69
C GLN A 23 -11.61 2.07 15.75
N ALA A 24 -11.58 0.91 15.09
CA ALA A 24 -12.67 -0.06 15.05
C ALA A 24 -12.14 -1.48 15.30
N GLY A 25 -13.01 -2.39 15.72
CA GLY A 25 -12.70 -3.82 15.72
C GLY A 25 -12.77 -4.38 14.30
N SER A 26 -13.90 -4.14 13.63
CA SER A 26 -14.12 -4.53 12.25
C SER A 26 -14.46 -3.31 11.41
N LEU A 27 -13.82 -3.15 10.26
CA LEU A 27 -14.20 -2.21 9.23
C LEU A 27 -14.97 -2.94 8.13
N LEU A 28 -16.27 -2.67 8.03
CA LEU A 28 -17.19 -3.31 7.09
C LEU A 28 -17.69 -2.27 6.09
N LEU A 29 -17.28 -2.38 4.83
CA LEU A 29 -17.66 -1.46 3.78
C LEU A 29 -18.73 -2.08 2.87
N GLY A 30 -19.81 -1.35 2.61
CA GLY A 30 -20.88 -1.77 1.69
C GLY A 30 -21.86 -2.81 2.26
N ASN A 31 -22.14 -2.76 3.56
CA ASN A 31 -22.98 -3.76 4.21
C ASN A 31 -24.35 -3.95 3.53
N GLY A 32 -24.79 -5.18 3.29
CA GLY A 32 -26.06 -5.41 2.58
C GLY A 32 -26.06 -4.97 1.10
N GLY A 33 -24.89 -4.76 0.49
CA GLY A 33 -24.73 -4.53 -0.95
C GLY A 33 -25.03 -3.11 -1.42
N LYS A 34 -24.95 -2.11 -0.54
CA LYS A 34 -25.08 -0.69 -0.91
C LYS A 34 -23.71 -0.01 -1.00
N ASP A 35 -23.69 1.19 -1.58
CA ASP A 35 -22.52 2.05 -1.61
C ASP A 35 -22.00 2.32 -0.20
N GLY A 36 -20.74 1.99 0.04
CA GLY A 36 -20.05 2.29 1.30
C GLY A 36 -18.61 2.63 1.01
N LYS A 37 -18.24 3.90 1.18
CA LYS A 37 -16.90 4.37 0.82
C LYS A 37 -16.20 4.97 2.04
N ILE A 38 -14.90 4.73 2.13
CA ILE A 38 -14.05 5.42 3.08
C ILE A 38 -12.85 6.04 2.35
N ASN A 39 -12.62 7.32 2.56
CA ASN A 39 -11.45 8.05 2.10
C ASN A 39 -10.58 8.39 3.30
N ILE A 40 -9.28 8.14 3.20
CA ILE A 40 -8.32 8.40 4.28
C ILE A 40 -7.26 9.35 3.73
N SER A 41 -7.24 10.61 4.16
CA SER A 41 -6.33 11.65 3.64
C SER A 41 -5.81 12.54 4.76
N GLY A 42 -4.76 12.10 5.45
CA GLY A 42 -4.16 12.84 6.58
C GLY A 42 -4.47 12.28 7.97
N GLY A 43 -5.29 11.23 8.07
CA GLY A 43 -5.59 10.51 9.32
C GLY A 43 -5.30 9.02 9.24
N ASN A 44 -5.54 8.33 10.36
CA ASN A 44 -5.31 6.89 10.49
C ASN A 44 -6.62 6.15 10.76
N VAL A 45 -6.83 5.04 10.05
CA VAL A 45 -7.90 4.08 10.34
C VAL A 45 -7.27 2.80 10.84
N VAL A 46 -7.60 2.37 12.05
CA VAL A 46 -7.12 1.13 12.66
C VAL A 46 -8.27 0.15 12.79
N ALA A 47 -8.16 -1.03 12.18
CA ALA A 47 -9.15 -2.11 12.31
C ALA A 47 -8.52 -3.49 12.37
N ASP A 48 -9.00 -4.38 13.24
CA ASP A 48 -8.48 -5.75 13.33
C ASP A 48 -9.02 -6.67 12.23
N TYR A 49 -10.15 -6.30 11.61
CA TYR A 49 -10.74 -7.03 10.49
C TYR A 49 -11.25 -6.09 9.40
N LEU A 50 -11.08 -6.47 8.13
CA LEU A 50 -11.62 -5.76 6.97
C LEU A 50 -12.60 -6.64 6.19
N SER A 51 -13.73 -6.09 5.77
CA SER A 51 -14.59 -6.70 4.75
C SER A 51 -15.13 -5.62 3.84
N ILE A 52 -15.13 -5.89 2.53
CA ILE A 52 -15.65 -4.97 1.51
C ILE A 52 -16.64 -5.73 0.65
N ASN A 53 -17.88 -5.23 0.56
CA ASN A 53 -18.88 -5.75 -0.36
C ASN A 53 -19.02 -4.78 -1.54
N VAL A 54 -18.29 -5.08 -2.61
CA VAL A 54 -18.22 -4.26 -3.82
C VAL A 54 -19.50 -4.24 -4.66
N GLY A 55 -20.53 -5.03 -4.32
CA GLY A 55 -21.78 -5.12 -5.08
C GLY A 55 -22.51 -3.78 -5.24
N GLY A 56 -22.32 -2.85 -4.30
CA GLY A 56 -22.80 -1.46 -4.36
C GLY A 56 -21.71 -0.43 -4.67
N GLY A 57 -20.54 -0.82 -5.19
CA GLY A 57 -19.44 0.13 -5.43
C GLY A 57 -18.71 0.59 -4.16
N ALA A 58 -18.77 -0.22 -3.09
CA ALA A 58 -18.01 0.00 -1.89
C ALA A 58 -16.49 -0.06 -2.15
N LEU A 59 -15.75 0.87 -1.56
CA LEU A 59 -14.31 0.97 -1.75
C LEU A 59 -13.63 1.70 -0.60
N MET A 60 -12.33 1.49 -0.48
CA MET A 60 -11.42 2.25 0.34
C MET A 60 -10.48 3.03 -0.56
N ASN A 61 -10.38 4.33 -0.34
CA ASN A 61 -9.38 5.18 -0.95
C ASN A 61 -8.39 5.67 0.12
N ILE A 62 -7.10 5.46 -0.13
CA ILE A 62 -6.03 6.01 0.69
C ILE A 62 -5.37 7.13 -0.11
N GLY A 63 -5.47 8.34 0.40
CA GLY A 63 -4.79 9.51 -0.13
C GLY A 63 -3.52 9.84 0.65
N THR A 64 -2.89 10.92 0.23
CA THR A 64 -1.64 11.44 0.78
C THR A 64 -1.78 11.65 2.28
N ASN A 65 -0.76 11.24 3.04
CA ASN A 65 -0.70 11.28 4.51
C ASN A 65 -1.79 10.46 5.23
N GLY A 66 -2.63 9.71 4.51
CA GLY A 66 -3.57 8.77 5.09
C GLY A 66 -2.95 7.39 5.31
N SER A 67 -3.42 6.67 6.34
CA SER A 67 -3.06 5.26 6.50
C SER A 67 -4.22 4.38 6.97
N PHE A 68 -4.23 3.14 6.49
CA PHE A 68 -5.05 2.06 7.04
C PHE A 68 -4.15 1.03 7.70
N ILE A 69 -4.43 0.70 8.96
CA ILE A 69 -3.63 -0.20 9.78
C ILE A 69 -4.51 -1.37 10.20
N ALA A 70 -4.08 -2.59 9.90
CA ALA A 70 -4.79 -3.79 10.29
C ALA A 70 -3.90 -4.83 10.95
N ALA A 71 -4.53 -5.83 11.57
CA ALA A 71 -3.80 -7.02 12.02
C ALA A 71 -3.16 -7.74 10.82
N ALA A 72 -1.91 -8.19 10.97
CA ALA A 72 -1.18 -8.86 9.88
C ALA A 72 -1.90 -10.13 9.36
N SER A 73 -2.75 -10.74 10.18
CA SER A 73 -3.65 -11.84 9.79
C SER A 73 -4.61 -11.49 8.65
N ASN A 74 -4.88 -10.19 8.39
CA ASN A 74 -5.71 -9.73 7.28
C ASN A 74 -4.95 -9.54 5.97
N LEU A 75 -3.63 -9.75 5.92
CA LEU A 75 -2.80 -9.45 4.74
C LEU A 75 -3.34 -10.10 3.45
N GLY A 76 -3.74 -11.38 3.51
CA GLY A 76 -4.29 -12.07 2.33
C GLY A 76 -5.58 -11.43 1.81
N ASN A 77 -6.47 -11.02 2.72
CA ASN A 77 -7.73 -10.34 2.40
C ASN A 77 -7.49 -8.93 1.86
N ILE A 78 -6.55 -8.20 2.45
CA ILE A 78 -6.13 -6.87 1.97
C ILE A 78 -5.56 -6.95 0.55
N ASN A 79 -4.64 -7.88 0.29
CA ASN A 79 -4.06 -8.09 -1.04
C ASN A 79 -5.13 -8.47 -2.06
N TYR A 80 -6.11 -9.29 -1.67
CA TYR A 80 -7.26 -9.58 -2.52
C TYR A 80 -8.01 -8.31 -2.92
N TRP A 81 -8.33 -7.42 -1.97
CA TRP A 81 -9.06 -6.17 -2.28
C TRP A 81 -8.25 -5.14 -3.05
N ILE A 82 -6.94 -5.07 -2.85
CA ILE A 82 -6.04 -4.26 -3.70
C ILE A 82 -6.09 -4.79 -5.14
N ASN A 83 -5.90 -6.09 -5.34
CA ASN A 83 -5.90 -6.72 -6.67
C ASN A 83 -7.26 -6.61 -7.39
N ASN A 84 -8.36 -6.51 -6.64
CA ASN A 84 -9.70 -6.31 -7.18
C ASN A 84 -10.11 -4.83 -7.28
N ASN A 85 -9.17 -3.89 -7.16
CA ASN A 85 -9.41 -2.45 -7.25
C ASN A 85 -10.46 -1.91 -6.27
N ALA A 86 -10.61 -2.56 -5.10
CA ALA A 86 -11.50 -2.11 -4.02
C ALA A 86 -10.76 -1.28 -2.96
N ILE A 87 -9.44 -1.44 -2.84
CA ILE A 87 -8.55 -0.53 -2.12
C ILE A 87 -7.67 0.18 -3.15
N ARG A 88 -7.67 1.52 -3.14
CA ARG A 88 -6.96 2.33 -4.14
C ARG A 88 -6.13 3.42 -3.48
N ALA A 89 -5.00 3.75 -4.10
CA ALA A 89 -4.23 4.95 -3.78
C ALA A 89 -4.74 6.12 -4.64
N GLU A 90 -5.00 7.28 -4.04
CA GLU A 90 -5.41 8.52 -4.74
C GLU A 90 -6.50 8.31 -5.80
N ASN A 91 -7.54 7.57 -5.43
CA ASN A 91 -8.68 7.18 -6.26
C ASN A 91 -8.31 6.42 -7.55
N GLY A 92 -7.14 5.79 -7.58
CA GLY A 92 -6.61 5.12 -8.77
C GLY A 92 -5.95 6.07 -9.76
N ALA A 93 -5.52 7.25 -9.31
CA ALA A 93 -4.76 8.18 -10.14
C ALA A 93 -3.47 7.54 -10.67
N ALA A 94 -3.13 7.83 -11.93
CA ALA A 94 -1.91 7.32 -12.54
C ALA A 94 -0.66 7.80 -11.75
N GLY A 95 0.32 6.90 -11.60
CA GLY A 95 1.54 7.17 -10.84
C GLY A 95 1.41 6.93 -9.33
N TRP A 96 0.24 6.51 -8.83
CA TRP A 96 0.04 6.18 -7.42
C TRP A 96 -0.18 4.68 -7.22
N ALA A 97 0.35 4.15 -6.12
CA ALA A 97 0.18 2.77 -5.72
C ALA A 97 -0.06 2.65 -4.21
N ILE A 98 -0.68 1.55 -3.80
CA ILE A 98 -0.75 1.17 -2.40
C ILE A 98 0.58 0.55 -2.01
N ASN A 99 1.25 1.15 -1.04
CA ASN A 99 2.35 0.51 -0.33
C ASN A 99 1.78 -0.36 0.79
N VAL A 100 2.17 -1.64 0.81
CA VAL A 100 1.79 -2.62 1.82
C VAL A 100 3.00 -2.87 2.71
N ASP A 101 3.01 -2.24 3.89
CA ASP A 101 4.13 -2.33 4.83
C ASP A 101 3.78 -3.27 5.99
N THR A 102 4.50 -4.39 6.08
CA THR A 102 4.38 -5.38 7.17
C THR A 102 5.57 -5.34 8.13
N ALA A 103 6.50 -4.40 7.93
CA ALA A 103 7.78 -4.37 8.62
C ALA A 103 7.86 -3.23 9.65
N SER A 104 7.22 -2.08 9.41
CA SER A 104 7.30 -0.93 10.33
C SER A 104 6.60 -1.15 11.67
N GLN A 105 5.60 -2.02 11.73
CA GLN A 105 4.83 -2.30 12.94
C GLN A 105 4.63 -3.80 13.14
N ALA A 106 5.23 -4.36 14.19
CA ALA A 106 5.15 -5.79 14.49
C ALA A 106 3.68 -6.24 14.67
N GLY A 107 3.31 -7.32 13.97
CA GLY A 107 1.96 -7.90 14.02
C GLY A 107 0.88 -7.10 13.28
N LYS A 108 1.26 -6.03 12.58
CA LYS A 108 0.35 -5.19 11.80
C LYS A 108 0.75 -5.13 10.33
N VAL A 109 -0.20 -4.73 9.51
CA VAL A 109 0.00 -4.31 8.13
C VAL A 109 -0.48 -2.88 8.01
N VAL A 110 0.36 -2.02 7.44
CA VAL A 110 0.12 -0.59 7.26
C VAL A 110 0.03 -0.31 5.77
N LEU A 111 -1.11 0.22 5.34
CA LEU A 111 -1.35 0.65 3.97
C LEU A 111 -1.21 2.16 3.88
N THR A 112 -0.42 2.61 2.91
CA THR A 112 -0.21 4.03 2.59
C THR A 112 -0.26 4.22 1.09
N ALA A 113 -0.59 5.43 0.65
CA ALA A 113 -0.46 5.82 -0.75
C ALA A 113 0.97 6.29 -1.02
N VAL A 114 1.59 5.75 -2.08
CA VAL A 114 2.92 6.18 -2.53
C VAL A 114 2.86 6.61 -3.98
N ASN A 115 3.54 7.70 -4.30
CA ASN A 115 3.75 8.12 -5.67
C ASN A 115 4.94 7.33 -6.22
N VAL A 116 4.67 6.42 -7.16
CA VAL A 116 5.66 5.50 -7.74
C VAL A 116 6.74 6.25 -8.51
N ALA A 117 6.42 7.42 -9.08
CA ALA A 117 7.43 8.28 -9.74
C ALA A 117 8.39 8.94 -8.73
N SER A 118 8.05 8.95 -7.44
CA SER A 118 8.88 9.50 -6.36
C SER A 118 9.63 8.44 -5.56
N VAL A 119 9.38 7.15 -5.82
CA VAL A 119 10.16 6.05 -5.23
C VAL A 119 11.49 5.99 -6.00
N PRO A 120 12.64 6.25 -5.35
CA PRO A 120 13.92 6.02 -6.00
C PRO A 120 13.99 4.55 -6.40
N GLU A 121 14.27 4.25 -7.67
CA GLU A 121 14.50 2.87 -8.06
C GLU A 121 15.58 2.27 -7.16
N PRO A 122 15.45 1.00 -6.71
CA PRO A 122 16.53 0.36 -5.99
C PRO A 122 17.75 0.35 -6.92
N SER A 123 18.73 1.19 -6.60
CA SER A 123 19.98 1.27 -7.33
C SER A 123 20.57 -0.14 -7.39
N THR A 124 20.63 -0.71 -8.59
CA THR A 124 21.29 -1.97 -8.90
C THR A 124 22.80 -1.79 -8.69
N PHE A 125 23.22 -1.81 -7.43
CA PHE A 125 24.61 -1.71 -7.03
C PHE A 125 25.22 -3.11 -7.07
N LEU A 126 26.03 -3.35 -8.11
CA LEU A 126 27.20 -4.24 -8.12
C LEU A 126 27.01 -5.71 -7.71
N THR A 127 26.59 -6.54 -8.67
CA THR A 127 26.98 -7.97 -8.72
C THR A 127 27.68 -8.29 -10.03
N LEU A 128 28.82 -7.64 -10.28
CA LEU A 128 29.85 -8.11 -11.21
C LEU A 128 31.24 -8.06 -10.53
N GLY A 129 31.28 -8.54 -9.28
CA GLY A 129 32.52 -8.90 -8.61
C GLY A 129 32.77 -10.39 -8.76
N THR A 130 33.38 -10.80 -9.88
CA THR A 130 34.30 -11.96 -10.03
C THR A 130 34.70 -12.07 -11.50
N GLY A 131 35.44 -11.07 -11.98
CA GLY A 131 36.06 -11.05 -13.31
C GLY A 131 37.50 -10.58 -13.19
N LEU A 132 38.30 -11.34 -12.42
CA LEU A 132 39.76 -11.46 -12.48
C LEU A 132 40.53 -10.25 -13.08
N VAL A 133 40.96 -9.31 -12.22
CA VAL A 133 42.09 -8.42 -12.53
C VAL A 133 43.33 -9.03 -11.88
N LEU A 134 44.15 -9.74 -12.67
CA LEU A 134 45.62 -9.78 -12.51
C LEU A 134 46.29 -10.50 -13.69
N LEU A 135 46.82 -9.75 -14.66
CA LEU A 135 48.12 -10.14 -15.22
C LEU A 135 48.93 -8.89 -15.60
N CYS A 136 50.01 -8.76 -14.86
CA CYS A 136 50.99 -7.71 -14.79
C CYS A 136 51.52 -7.20 -16.13
N ALA A 137 51.81 -5.89 -16.15
CA ALA A 137 52.74 -5.27 -17.08
C ALA A 137 54.10 -5.99 -17.08
N THR A 138 54.64 -6.29 -18.27
CA THR A 138 56.07 -6.13 -18.63
C THR A 138 56.32 -6.63 -20.06
N ARG A 139 56.51 -5.70 -21.00
CA ARG A 139 57.63 -5.79 -21.95
C ARG A 139 57.88 -4.45 -22.62
N SER A 140 58.86 -3.75 -22.07
CA SER A 140 59.68 -2.82 -22.82
C SER A 140 60.34 -3.50 -24.02
N LEU A 141 60.61 -2.72 -25.06
CA LEU A 141 61.62 -2.91 -26.11
C LEU A 141 61.33 -3.96 -27.20
N ARG A 142 61.01 -3.48 -28.40
CA ARG A 142 61.74 -3.87 -29.62
C ARG A 142 61.69 -2.75 -30.68
N ARG A 143 62.88 -2.27 -31.03
CA ARG A 143 63.20 -1.28 -32.08
C ARG A 143 62.61 -1.71 -33.43
N LYS A 144 62.11 -0.75 -34.20
CA LYS A 144 62.04 -0.83 -35.66
C LYS A 144 63.46 -0.60 -36.21
N SER A 145 63.97 -1.55 -36.96
CA SER A 145 65.00 -1.35 -38.00
C SER A 145 64.30 -1.31 -39.34
#